data_AF-A0A7J3WUW6-F1
#
_entry.id   AF-A0A7J3WUW6-F1
#
_cell.length_a   1.000
_cell.length_b   1.000
_cell.length_c   1.000
_cell.angle_alpha   90.00
_cell.angle_beta   90.00
_cell.angle_gamma   90.00
#
_symmetry.space_group_name_H-M   'P 1'
#
loop_
_entity.id
_entity.type
_entity.pdbx_description
1 polymer ?
#
loop_
_entity_poly.entity_id
_entity_poly.type
_entity_poly.pdbx_seq_one_letter_code
_entity_poly.pdbx_strand_id
1 'polypeptide(L)'
;MKWRGFRGFISVILLISVALGGCIKGEKSMVKIPPEVASHSDNPKYIFSSFYSHEGVELEGNAMDYSLPLSEDDIKNLDILQERLNLSADAVEVLKKNGFVVVDYGKTEDITKIYQDMRARGIPIFVTPDTFLHIYHIHFNEILKNIEERDFFDSLVKITEKLYETSLSDYSTFTDERMKEASRRNVAYFAVALHLLGKKVDVPSYAEKMVDREISNIAAHEGFATSSIFHYEEDYSQYVPRGHYTQSEKLQRYFMAMMWYGRMAFLLKGGEGAIITEEDASIVTSQACLISSHLSSISIEGENAFDMWKRMYAITSFFVGLSDDLTPYEYLEKMLELFGENFSISIFSDDRNIEAMQEALLALRPPSIYGGTGNYGISPPFTKEKMMDLLNKTRGMRFMGQRYVPDSYIFQQLVSPSVGMYDGDEDKKPFTMEITMGGAARCFPRGLDVMAVFGSERALQILEEEGDTSYSGINTSYIKQMEMLREKFDAMNVSEWNRNLYWSWLYSLKALLGDFDNAYPSFMRSEAWKDRELCTALASWSELRHDTILYAKQSYTPRLTSVPA
;
A
#
# COMPACT_ATOMS: atom_id res chain seq x y z
N MET A 1 63.71 8.31 -34.64
CA MET A 1 64.00 9.33 -33.60
C MET A 1 63.30 8.88 -32.33
N LYS A 2 64.06 8.72 -31.24
CA LYS A 2 63.70 8.03 -29.98
C LYS A 2 62.68 8.80 -29.13
N TRP A 3 62.09 8.07 -28.17
CA TRP A 3 61.57 8.40 -26.81
C TRP A 3 60.21 7.67 -26.61
N ARG A 4 60.10 6.46 -26.03
CA ARG A 4 60.26 6.03 -24.60
C ARG A 4 59.71 7.11 -23.66
N GLY A 5 58.70 6.94 -22.80
CA GLY A 5 58.06 5.78 -22.18
C GLY A 5 57.88 6.13 -20.70
N PHE A 6 56.69 5.96 -20.10
CA PHE A 6 56.58 5.84 -18.64
C PHE A 6 55.28 5.10 -18.25
N ARG A 7 55.46 4.00 -17.52
CA ARG A 7 54.46 3.17 -16.86
C ARG A 7 54.38 3.60 -15.40
N GLY A 8 53.18 3.51 -14.84
CA GLY A 8 52.93 3.05 -13.46
C GLY A 8 53.22 4.02 -12.33
N PHE A 9 52.18 4.37 -11.58
CA PHE A 9 52.29 4.58 -10.13
C PHE A 9 51.05 3.99 -9.46
N ILE A 10 51.25 2.82 -8.86
CA ILE A 10 50.43 2.24 -7.80
C ILE A 10 50.94 2.89 -6.51
N SER A 11 50.09 3.61 -5.79
CA SER A 11 50.38 4.03 -4.41
C SER A 11 49.62 3.12 -3.46
N VAL A 12 50.30 2.06 -3.02
CA VAL A 12 49.98 1.31 -1.80
C VAL A 12 50.37 2.21 -0.63
N ILE A 13 49.40 2.66 0.17
CA ILE A 13 49.68 3.25 1.48
C ILE A 13 49.64 2.12 2.50
N LEU A 14 50.85 1.73 2.92
CA LEU A 14 51.12 0.81 4.01
C LEU A 14 50.98 1.61 5.33
N LEU A 15 49.96 1.30 6.13
CA LEU A 15 49.85 1.81 7.50
C LEU A 15 50.37 0.75 8.46
N ILE A 16 51.63 0.91 8.88
CA ILE A 16 52.18 0.28 10.09
C ILE A 16 52.51 1.41 11.05
N SER A 17 51.73 1.53 12.13
CA SER A 17 52.09 2.30 13.31
C SER A 17 51.81 1.49 14.57
N VAL A 18 52.94 1.06 15.13
CA VAL A 18 53.25 0.45 16.43
C VAL A 18 52.28 0.78 17.57
N ALA A 19 51.85 -0.27 18.26
CA ALA A 19 51.22 -0.21 19.57
C ALA A 19 52.22 0.29 20.64
N LEU A 20 51.89 1.40 21.29
CA LEU A 20 52.43 1.79 22.59
C LEU A 20 51.28 2.33 23.45
N GLY A 21 51.10 1.72 24.62
CA GLY A 21 50.01 1.99 25.55
C GLY A 21 49.98 3.44 26.04
N GLY A 22 48.76 3.99 26.07
CA GLY A 22 48.43 5.27 26.67
C GLY A 22 46.91 5.40 26.67
N CYS A 23 46.32 5.79 27.79
CA CYS A 23 44.88 5.88 28.02
C CYS A 23 44.11 6.46 26.82
N ILE A 24 43.25 5.63 26.22
CA ILE A 24 42.26 6.08 25.24
C ILE A 24 41.24 6.94 26.00
N LYS A 25 41.42 8.26 25.97
CA LYS A 25 40.28 9.18 26.05
C LYS A 25 39.48 8.91 24.79
N GLY A 26 38.37 8.17 24.92
CA GLY A 26 37.51 7.81 23.80
C GLY A 26 37.12 9.04 23.00
N GLU A 27 37.38 9.03 21.70
CA GLU A 27 36.69 9.91 20.77
C GLU A 27 35.20 9.61 20.92
N LYS A 28 34.43 10.60 21.36
CA LYS A 28 32.99 10.45 21.50
C LYS A 28 32.38 10.35 20.11
N SER A 29 31.68 9.26 19.86
CA SER A 29 31.02 9.03 18.58
C SER A 29 29.80 9.96 18.45
N MET A 30 29.61 10.55 17.27
CA MET A 30 28.55 11.51 16.98
C MET A 30 27.47 10.81 16.15
N VAL A 31 26.21 10.91 16.58
CA VAL A 31 25.07 10.60 15.72
C VAL A 31 24.79 11.84 14.88
N LYS A 32 24.87 11.72 13.55
CA LYS A 32 24.62 12.80 12.61
C LYS A 32 23.45 12.46 11.70
N ILE A 33 22.39 13.23 11.81
CA ILE A 33 21.25 13.22 10.89
C ILE A 33 21.36 14.51 10.07
N PRO A 34 21.65 14.44 8.77
CA PRO A 34 21.81 15.65 7.96
C PRO A 34 20.47 16.37 7.78
N PRO A 35 20.47 17.70 7.57
CA PRO A 35 19.27 18.39 7.11
C PRO A 35 18.85 17.87 5.74
N GLU A 36 17.55 17.73 5.54
CA GLU A 36 16.95 17.29 4.28
C GLU A 36 15.87 18.27 3.87
N VAL A 37 15.92 18.76 2.63
CA VAL A 37 14.86 19.59 2.04
C VAL A 37 14.48 18.96 0.72
N ALA A 38 13.19 18.66 0.56
CA ALA A 38 12.68 18.18 -0.70
C ALA A 38 12.66 19.31 -1.74
N SER A 39 12.93 18.96 -2.99
CA SER A 39 12.88 19.91 -4.10
C SER A 39 11.42 20.29 -4.39
N HIS A 40 11.20 21.58 -4.70
CA HIS A 40 9.91 22.02 -5.23
C HIS A 40 9.58 21.28 -6.52
N SER A 41 8.33 20.87 -6.68
CA SER A 41 7.85 20.21 -7.89
C SER A 41 6.44 20.65 -8.25
N ASP A 42 6.25 21.01 -9.51
CA ASP A 42 4.91 21.25 -10.09
C ASP A 42 4.24 19.94 -10.56
N ASN A 43 4.95 18.80 -10.48
CA ASN A 43 4.37 17.50 -10.78
C ASN A 43 3.35 17.15 -9.68
N PRO A 44 2.06 16.91 -10.01
CA PRO A 44 1.04 16.56 -9.02
C PRO A 44 1.41 15.37 -8.12
N LYS A 45 2.25 14.45 -8.61
CA LYS A 45 2.76 13.32 -7.84
C LYS A 45 3.72 13.72 -6.72
N TYR A 46 4.45 14.82 -6.87
CA TYR A 46 5.50 15.26 -5.93
C TYR A 46 5.20 16.62 -5.31
N ILE A 47 4.06 17.24 -5.63
CA ILE A 47 3.71 18.58 -5.15
C ILE A 47 3.75 18.68 -3.63
N PHE A 48 3.31 17.63 -2.92
CA PHE A 48 3.32 17.58 -1.47
C PHE A 48 4.73 17.48 -0.87
N SER A 49 5.68 16.90 -1.60
CA SER A 49 7.06 16.85 -1.12
C SER A 49 7.66 18.24 -1.00
N SER A 50 7.18 19.23 -1.77
CA SER A 50 7.63 20.61 -1.70
C SER A 50 7.42 21.25 -0.31
N PHE A 51 6.58 20.64 0.54
CA PHE A 51 6.34 21.09 1.93
C PHE A 51 7.19 20.34 2.97
N TYR A 52 8.01 19.36 2.56
CA TYR A 52 8.85 18.59 3.47
C TYR A 52 10.21 19.25 3.70
N SER A 53 10.54 19.45 4.98
CA SER A 53 11.87 19.89 5.42
C SER A 53 12.22 19.30 6.79
N HIS A 54 13.47 18.89 6.95
CA HIS A 54 14.08 18.43 8.19
C HIS A 54 15.36 19.25 8.46
N GLU A 55 15.48 19.86 9.64
CA GLU A 55 16.58 20.76 9.97
C GLU A 55 17.91 20.05 10.29
N GLY A 56 17.92 18.72 10.35
CA GLY A 56 19.09 17.93 10.75
C GLY A 56 19.33 17.97 12.25
N VAL A 57 20.03 16.96 12.76
CA VAL A 57 20.34 16.82 14.18
C VAL A 57 21.73 16.22 14.33
N GLU A 58 22.59 16.85 15.13
CA GLU A 58 23.86 16.26 15.57
C GLU A 58 23.81 16.03 17.09
N LEU A 59 24.01 14.78 17.51
CA LEU A 59 24.02 14.38 18.92
C LEU A 59 25.36 13.74 19.27
N GLU A 60 25.94 14.19 20.37
CA GLU A 60 27.12 13.55 20.95
C GLU A 60 26.69 12.31 21.73
N GLY A 61 27.13 11.13 21.28
CA GLY A 61 26.91 9.88 22.00
C GLY A 61 27.62 9.92 23.35
N ASN A 62 26.84 9.91 24.43
CA ASN A 62 27.33 9.82 25.80
C ASN A 62 26.80 8.57 26.52
N ALA A 63 26.44 7.54 25.75
CA ALA A 63 26.04 6.25 26.29
C ALA A 63 27.24 5.56 26.97
N MET A 64 26.98 4.91 28.11
CA MET A 64 28.00 4.13 28.80
C MET A 64 28.28 2.86 27.99
N ASP A 65 29.54 2.65 27.61
CA ASP A 65 29.96 1.44 26.90
C ASP A 65 30.36 0.35 27.91
N TYR A 66 29.86 -0.87 27.70
CA TYR A 66 30.14 -2.05 28.51
C TYR A 66 30.20 -3.32 27.66
N SER A 67 30.83 -4.36 28.21
CA SER A 67 31.00 -5.65 27.54
C SER A 67 29.75 -6.52 27.70
N LEU A 68 29.38 -7.26 26.65
CA LEU A 68 28.40 -8.34 26.74
C LEU A 68 29.11 -9.70 26.60
N PRO A 69 28.68 -10.75 27.32
CA PRO A 69 27.59 -10.78 28.31
C PRO A 69 27.97 -10.07 29.62
N LEU A 70 26.96 -9.56 30.35
CA LEU A 70 27.09 -8.97 31.69
C LEU A 70 27.34 -10.05 32.75
N SER A 71 28.10 -9.70 33.78
CA SER A 71 28.10 -10.39 35.06
C SER A 71 27.02 -9.83 36.00
N GLU A 72 26.67 -10.57 37.06
CA GLU A 72 25.67 -10.09 38.03
C GLU A 72 26.13 -8.82 38.75
N ASP A 73 27.44 -8.71 39.03
CA ASP A 73 28.04 -7.54 39.66
C ASP A 73 27.98 -6.27 38.79
N ASP A 74 27.80 -6.42 37.47
CA ASP A 74 27.62 -5.29 36.55
C ASP A 74 26.22 -4.64 36.68
N ILE A 75 25.24 -5.36 37.25
CA ILE A 75 23.84 -4.93 37.33
C ILE A 75 23.51 -4.42 38.74
N LYS A 76 23.66 -3.11 38.96
CA LYS A 76 23.51 -2.47 40.28
C LYS A 76 22.17 -2.69 40.99
N ASN A 77 21.09 -2.98 40.26
CA ASN A 77 19.72 -3.06 40.76
C ASN A 77 19.02 -4.38 40.39
N LEU A 78 19.77 -5.46 40.17
CA LEU A 78 19.23 -6.75 39.74
C LEU A 78 18.15 -7.29 40.69
N ASP A 79 18.43 -7.33 41.99
CA ASP A 79 17.48 -7.84 43.00
C ASP A 79 16.14 -7.09 42.98
N ILE A 80 16.20 -5.76 42.86
CA ILE A 80 15.01 -4.89 42.81
C ILE A 80 14.22 -5.15 41.53
N LEU A 81 14.90 -5.32 40.39
CA LEU A 81 14.24 -5.61 39.12
C LEU A 81 13.59 -7.00 39.14
N GLN A 82 14.28 -8.01 39.67
CA GLN A 82 13.74 -9.36 39.81
C GLN A 82 12.47 -9.38 40.67
N GLU A 83 12.47 -8.67 41.81
CA GLU A 83 11.29 -8.58 42.67
C GLU A 83 10.14 -7.83 42.00
N ARG A 84 10.40 -6.66 41.41
CA ARG A 84 9.34 -5.78 40.88
C ARG A 84 8.75 -6.23 39.54
N LEU A 85 9.54 -6.92 38.72
CA LEU A 85 9.13 -7.43 37.40
C LEU A 85 8.92 -8.96 37.39
N ASN A 86 9.14 -9.63 38.53
CA ASN A 86 9.03 -11.08 38.64
C ASN A 86 9.84 -11.83 37.56
N LEU A 87 11.10 -11.42 37.36
CA LEU A 87 11.97 -11.98 36.32
C LEU A 87 12.32 -13.43 36.64
N SER A 88 12.09 -14.33 35.68
CA SER A 88 12.55 -15.73 35.78
C SER A 88 14.07 -15.83 35.68
N ALA A 89 14.63 -16.96 36.12
CA ALA A 89 16.06 -17.24 35.94
C ALA A 89 16.48 -17.15 34.46
N ASP A 90 15.66 -17.69 33.56
CA ASP A 90 15.91 -17.60 32.11
C ASP A 90 15.91 -16.14 31.62
N ALA A 91 14.99 -15.30 32.12
CA ALA A 91 14.96 -13.89 31.76
C ALA A 91 16.21 -13.14 32.22
N VAL A 92 16.78 -13.51 33.38
CA VAL A 92 18.03 -12.96 33.89
C VAL A 92 19.22 -13.39 33.02
N GLU A 93 19.26 -14.64 32.57
CA GLU A 93 20.31 -15.10 31.66
C GLU A 93 20.22 -14.42 30.28
N VAL A 94 19.02 -14.17 29.76
CA VAL A 94 18.81 -13.37 28.54
C VAL A 94 19.27 -11.92 28.77
N LEU A 95 18.92 -11.32 29.91
CA LEU A 95 19.36 -9.97 30.29
C LEU A 95 20.89 -9.89 30.33
N LYS A 96 21.56 -10.88 30.93
CA LYS A 96 23.03 -10.94 30.98
C LYS A 96 23.61 -11.07 29.59
N LYS A 97 23.05 -11.95 28.75
CA LYS A 97 23.52 -12.16 27.38
C LYS A 97 23.43 -10.90 26.51
N ASN A 98 22.28 -10.23 26.53
CA ASN A 98 21.94 -9.19 25.56
C ASN A 98 22.06 -7.76 26.12
N GLY A 99 22.15 -7.61 27.44
CA GLY A 99 22.03 -6.32 28.12
C GLY A 99 20.59 -5.80 28.25
N PHE A 100 19.61 -6.54 27.73
CA PHE A 100 18.18 -6.29 27.90
C PHE A 100 17.39 -7.61 27.83
N VAL A 101 16.15 -7.59 28.31
CA VAL A 101 15.21 -8.72 28.18
C VAL A 101 13.81 -8.18 27.88
N VAL A 102 13.08 -8.88 27.03
CA VAL A 102 11.65 -8.62 26.78
C VAL A 102 10.84 -9.52 27.70
N VAL A 103 9.93 -8.92 28.45
CA VAL A 103 9.05 -9.62 29.40
C VAL A 103 7.60 -9.47 28.98
N ASP A 104 6.82 -10.53 29.16
CA ASP A 104 5.38 -10.48 28.90
C ASP A 104 4.69 -9.62 29.98
N TYR A 105 4.16 -8.47 29.57
CA TYR A 105 3.37 -7.58 30.41
C TYR A 105 1.90 -8.02 30.51
N GLY A 106 1.46 -8.92 29.63
CA GLY A 106 0.06 -9.28 29.44
C GLY A 106 -0.66 -8.40 28.42
N LYS A 107 -1.99 -8.49 28.38
CA LYS A 107 -2.81 -7.81 27.37
C LYS A 107 -3.24 -6.43 27.86
N THR A 108 -2.95 -5.41 27.06
CA THR A 108 -3.48 -4.05 27.23
C THR A 108 -3.78 -3.43 25.88
N GLU A 109 -4.87 -2.66 25.80
CA GLU A 109 -5.22 -1.84 24.62
C GLU A 109 -4.74 -0.39 24.75
N ASP A 110 -4.16 -0.04 25.90
CA ASP A 110 -3.68 1.30 26.21
C ASP A 110 -2.20 1.23 26.55
N ILE A 111 -1.36 1.75 25.65
CA ILE A 111 0.10 1.78 25.80
C ILE A 111 0.52 2.63 27.01
N THR A 112 -0.29 3.61 27.42
CA THR A 112 0.04 4.52 28.53
C THR A 112 -0.03 3.81 29.88
N LYS A 113 -0.80 2.73 29.99
CA LYS A 113 -0.92 1.94 31.23
C LYS A 113 0.42 1.35 31.66
N ILE A 114 1.24 0.90 30.71
CA ILE A 114 2.57 0.33 30.98
C ILE A 114 3.43 1.39 31.68
N TYR A 115 3.45 2.61 31.15
CA TYR A 115 4.22 3.71 31.72
C TYR A 115 3.67 4.18 33.09
N GLN A 116 2.35 4.19 33.26
CA GLN A 116 1.71 4.52 34.53
C GLN A 116 2.06 3.49 35.61
N ASP A 117 2.01 2.21 35.29
CA ASP A 117 2.35 1.11 36.21
C ASP A 117 3.85 1.15 36.58
N MET A 118 4.74 1.32 35.61
CA MET A 118 6.18 1.50 35.87
C MET A 118 6.43 2.68 36.82
N ARG A 119 5.78 3.82 36.58
CA ARG A 119 5.89 5.00 37.45
C ARG A 119 5.37 4.72 38.86
N ALA A 120 4.23 4.06 39.00
CA ALA A 120 3.63 3.72 40.29
C ALA A 120 4.52 2.76 41.10
N ARG A 121 5.21 1.84 40.43
CA ARG A 121 6.17 0.91 41.04
C ARG A 121 7.57 1.51 41.24
N GLY A 122 7.78 2.78 40.87
CA GLY A 122 9.08 3.46 40.96
C GLY A 122 10.15 2.81 40.08
N ILE A 123 9.76 2.20 38.96
CA ILE A 123 10.66 1.62 37.95
C ILE A 123 11.04 2.74 36.97
N PRO A 124 12.33 2.96 36.68
CA PRO A 124 12.76 3.92 35.68
C PRO A 124 12.15 3.63 34.31
N ILE A 125 11.68 4.69 33.64
CA ILE A 125 11.04 4.58 32.33
C ILE A 125 12.08 4.74 31.23
N PHE A 126 12.07 3.81 30.27
CA PHE A 126 12.81 3.90 29.03
C PHE A 126 11.81 4.06 27.88
N VAL A 127 11.92 5.16 27.13
CA VAL A 127 11.00 5.46 26.01
C VAL A 127 11.62 4.98 24.72
N THR A 128 10.89 4.15 23.98
CA THR A 128 11.31 3.56 22.70
C THR A 128 10.63 4.25 21.52
N PRO A 129 11.11 4.00 20.28
CA PRO A 129 10.42 4.43 19.06
C PRO A 129 8.95 3.98 18.98
N ASP A 130 8.59 2.84 19.60
CA ASP A 130 7.20 2.33 19.62
C ASP A 130 6.20 3.40 20.11
N THR A 131 6.57 4.20 21.10
CA THR A 131 5.66 5.23 21.64
C THR A 131 5.46 6.39 20.67
N PHE A 132 6.52 6.81 20.00
CA PHE A 132 6.43 7.89 19.00
C PHE A 132 5.64 7.44 17.77
N LEU A 133 5.89 6.22 17.30
CA LEU A 133 5.17 5.63 16.16
C LEU A 133 3.69 5.41 16.48
N HIS A 134 3.37 4.94 17.69
CA HIS A 134 1.98 4.75 18.09
C HIS A 134 1.23 6.10 18.22
N ILE A 135 1.87 7.14 18.76
CA ILE A 135 1.27 8.49 18.79
C ILE A 135 1.05 9.01 17.37
N TYR A 136 2.02 8.79 16.46
CA TYR A 136 1.88 9.17 15.06
C TYR A 136 0.71 8.44 14.39
N HIS A 137 0.57 7.13 14.61
CA HIS A 137 -0.57 6.33 14.18
C HIS A 137 -1.91 6.90 14.65
N ILE A 138 -2.07 7.16 15.96
CA ILE A 138 -3.31 7.74 16.50
C ILE A 138 -3.61 9.07 15.83
N HIS A 139 -2.61 9.94 15.66
CA HIS A 139 -2.82 11.25 15.06
C HIS A 139 -3.23 11.15 13.59
N PHE A 140 -2.53 10.32 12.81
CA PHE A 140 -2.86 10.04 11.41
C PHE A 140 -4.29 9.52 11.28
N ASN A 141 -4.63 8.49 12.05
CA ASN A 141 -5.93 7.83 12.00
C ASN A 141 -7.07 8.78 12.42
N GLU A 142 -6.91 9.51 13.52
CA GLU A 142 -7.94 10.44 13.99
C GLU A 142 -8.18 11.60 13.02
N ILE A 143 -7.14 12.13 12.37
CA ILE A 143 -7.35 13.16 11.34
C ILE A 143 -8.13 12.58 10.17
N LEU A 144 -7.70 11.43 9.63
CA LEU A 144 -8.32 10.80 8.47
C LEU A 144 -9.79 10.47 8.74
N LYS A 145 -10.07 9.78 9.85
CA LYS A 145 -11.43 9.44 10.30
C LYS A 145 -12.32 10.67 10.42
N ASN A 146 -11.83 11.75 11.03
CA ASN A 146 -12.63 12.96 11.21
C ASN A 146 -12.96 13.65 9.88
N ILE A 147 -12.04 13.64 8.91
CA ILE A 147 -12.30 14.17 7.56
C ILE A 147 -13.35 13.31 6.83
N GLU A 148 -13.21 11.99 6.91
CA GLU A 148 -14.13 11.02 6.30
C GLU A 148 -15.56 11.21 6.81
N GLU A 149 -15.72 11.27 8.15
CA GLU A 149 -17.02 11.32 8.79
C GLU A 149 -17.68 12.70 8.69
N ARG A 150 -16.91 13.79 8.80
CA ARG A 150 -17.46 15.15 8.90
C ARG A 150 -17.57 15.89 7.57
N ASP A 151 -16.77 15.53 6.56
CA ASP A 151 -16.77 16.20 5.26
C ASP A 151 -17.09 15.23 4.11
N PHE A 152 -16.30 14.16 3.97
CA PHE A 152 -16.38 13.32 2.77
C PHE A 152 -17.68 12.56 2.62
N PHE A 153 -18.27 12.07 3.71
CA PHE A 153 -19.53 11.34 3.62
C PHE A 153 -20.64 12.18 2.97
N ASP A 154 -20.82 13.42 3.43
CA ASP A 154 -21.91 14.27 2.95
C ASP A 154 -21.64 14.72 1.51
N SER A 155 -20.38 15.02 1.19
CA SER A 155 -19.95 15.32 -0.18
C SER A 155 -20.18 14.13 -1.14
N LEU A 156 -19.85 12.91 -0.70
CA LEU A 156 -20.04 11.69 -1.48
C LEU A 156 -21.51 11.40 -1.75
N VAL A 157 -22.36 11.57 -0.75
CA VAL A 157 -23.83 11.47 -0.88
C VAL A 157 -24.32 12.43 -1.96
N LYS A 158 -23.99 13.72 -1.87
CA LYS A 158 -24.48 14.75 -2.79
C LYS A 158 -24.06 14.48 -4.24
N ILE A 159 -22.78 14.13 -4.45
CA ILE A 159 -22.26 13.79 -5.79
C ILE A 159 -22.99 12.56 -6.34
N THR A 160 -23.16 11.53 -5.51
CA THR A 160 -23.83 10.29 -5.92
C THR A 160 -25.30 10.52 -6.27
N GLU A 161 -26.03 11.30 -5.46
CA GLU A 161 -27.45 11.62 -5.70
C GLU A 161 -27.61 12.33 -7.05
N LYS A 162 -26.75 13.32 -7.36
CA LYS A 162 -26.81 14.01 -8.65
C LYS A 162 -26.44 13.13 -9.83
N LEU A 163 -25.41 12.31 -9.71
CA LEU A 163 -25.06 11.37 -10.79
C LEU A 163 -26.14 10.32 -11.02
N TYR A 164 -26.83 9.87 -9.96
CA TYR A 164 -28.00 9.00 -10.08
C TYR A 164 -29.15 9.68 -10.83
N GLU A 165 -29.54 10.89 -10.43
CA GLU A 165 -30.57 11.70 -11.11
C GLU A 165 -30.25 11.93 -12.59
N THR A 166 -29.00 12.27 -12.90
CA THR A 166 -28.54 12.46 -14.28
C THR A 166 -28.63 11.16 -15.08
N SER A 167 -28.21 10.04 -14.51
CA SER A 167 -28.27 8.73 -15.17
C SER A 167 -29.72 8.29 -15.47
N LEU A 168 -30.68 8.64 -14.61
CA LEU A 168 -32.11 8.43 -14.87
C LEU A 168 -32.59 9.25 -16.07
N SER A 169 -32.18 10.52 -16.13
CA SER A 169 -32.49 11.42 -17.24
C SER A 169 -31.92 10.91 -18.56
N ASP A 170 -30.66 10.47 -18.55
CA ASP A 170 -29.96 9.93 -19.71
C ASP A 170 -30.67 8.68 -20.25
N TYR A 171 -31.02 7.72 -19.39
CA TYR A 171 -31.75 6.51 -19.79
C TYR A 171 -33.09 6.84 -20.47
N SER A 172 -33.79 7.88 -20.00
CA SER A 172 -35.06 8.31 -20.58
C SER A 172 -34.91 9.05 -21.92
N THR A 173 -33.75 9.68 -22.15
CA THR A 173 -33.48 10.54 -23.31
C THR A 173 -32.83 9.77 -24.45
N PHE A 174 -31.88 8.87 -24.15
CA PHE A 174 -31.17 8.13 -25.18
C PHE A 174 -32.04 7.06 -25.85
N THR A 175 -31.95 7.01 -27.17
CA THR A 175 -32.60 6.00 -28.01
C THR A 175 -31.63 4.95 -28.53
N ASP A 176 -30.35 5.29 -28.62
CA ASP A 176 -29.27 4.36 -28.98
C ASP A 176 -29.14 3.25 -27.93
N GLU A 177 -28.95 2.01 -28.39
CA GLU A 177 -28.95 0.83 -27.53
C GLU A 177 -27.79 0.83 -26.53
N ARG A 178 -26.56 1.14 -26.98
CA ARG A 178 -25.37 1.18 -26.13
C ARG A 178 -25.46 2.30 -25.11
N MET A 179 -25.86 3.50 -25.53
CA MET A 179 -25.99 4.65 -24.63
C MET A 179 -27.10 4.42 -23.60
N LYS A 180 -28.20 3.79 -24.00
CA LYS A 180 -29.29 3.45 -23.10
C LYS A 180 -28.87 2.37 -22.10
N GLU A 181 -28.14 1.35 -22.54
CA GLU A 181 -27.60 0.32 -21.65
C GLU A 181 -26.53 0.87 -20.70
N ALA A 182 -25.63 1.73 -21.17
CA ALA A 182 -24.66 2.43 -20.33
C ALA A 182 -25.37 3.26 -19.26
N SER A 183 -26.39 4.03 -19.64
CA SER A 183 -27.19 4.81 -18.68
C SER A 183 -27.92 3.91 -17.68
N ARG A 184 -28.46 2.77 -18.14
CA ARG A 184 -29.11 1.76 -17.29
C ARG A 184 -28.17 1.23 -16.21
N ARG A 185 -26.93 0.92 -16.59
CA ARG A 185 -25.89 0.43 -15.68
C ARG A 185 -25.37 1.53 -14.76
N ASN A 186 -25.28 2.79 -15.21
CA ASN A 186 -24.97 3.93 -14.33
C ASN A 186 -26.08 4.17 -13.29
N VAL A 187 -27.36 4.06 -13.66
CA VAL A 187 -28.48 4.10 -12.70
C VAL A 187 -28.28 3.04 -11.61
N ALA A 188 -27.96 1.80 -12.00
CA ALA A 188 -27.71 0.75 -11.02
C ALA A 188 -26.44 0.99 -10.18
N TYR A 189 -25.35 1.45 -10.81
CA TYR A 189 -24.07 1.74 -10.16
C TYR A 189 -24.22 2.75 -9.03
N PHE A 190 -24.93 3.86 -9.28
CA PHE A 190 -25.17 4.88 -8.28
C PHE A 190 -26.30 4.52 -7.30
N ALA A 191 -27.31 3.75 -7.72
CA ALA A 191 -28.33 3.23 -6.80
C ALA A 191 -27.71 2.31 -5.72
N VAL A 192 -26.79 1.42 -6.10
CA VAL A 192 -26.04 0.58 -5.15
C VAL A 192 -25.28 1.47 -4.17
N ALA A 193 -24.53 2.47 -4.66
CA ALA A 193 -23.79 3.38 -3.78
C ALA A 193 -24.70 4.16 -2.82
N LEU A 194 -25.86 4.66 -3.29
CA LEU A 194 -26.83 5.35 -2.43
C LEU A 194 -27.41 4.43 -1.36
N HIS A 195 -27.71 3.18 -1.70
CA HIS A 195 -28.14 2.19 -0.73
C HIS A 195 -27.08 1.97 0.36
N LEU A 196 -25.81 1.79 -0.02
CA LEU A 196 -24.69 1.63 0.92
C LEU A 196 -24.52 2.86 1.82
N LEU A 197 -24.72 4.07 1.27
CA LEU A 197 -24.71 5.33 2.01
C LEU A 197 -25.95 5.53 2.91
N GLY A 198 -26.89 4.59 2.92
CA GLY A 198 -28.11 4.65 3.72
C GLY A 198 -29.18 5.58 3.17
N LYS A 199 -29.08 5.94 1.88
CA LYS A 199 -30.11 6.70 1.17
C LYS A 199 -31.12 5.75 0.54
N LYS A 200 -32.39 6.07 0.72
CA LYS A 200 -33.49 5.38 0.04
C LYS A 200 -33.72 6.07 -1.29
N VAL A 201 -33.61 5.32 -2.37
CA VAL A 201 -33.92 5.77 -3.72
C VAL A 201 -34.92 4.83 -4.36
N ASP A 202 -35.81 5.38 -5.16
CA ASP A 202 -36.73 4.59 -5.98
C ASP A 202 -35.95 4.08 -7.20
N VAL A 203 -35.63 2.79 -7.18
CA VAL A 203 -34.91 2.12 -8.27
C VAL A 203 -35.94 1.71 -9.34
N PRO A 204 -35.79 2.17 -10.60
CA PRO A 204 -36.69 1.74 -11.67
C PRO A 204 -36.60 0.25 -11.96
N SER A 205 -37.71 -0.36 -12.37
CA SER A 205 -37.81 -1.81 -12.64
C SER A 205 -36.80 -2.34 -13.67
N TYR A 206 -36.29 -1.47 -14.56
CA TYR A 206 -35.27 -1.84 -15.55
C TYR A 206 -33.87 -2.04 -14.94
N ALA A 207 -33.61 -1.50 -13.74
CA ALA A 207 -32.34 -1.57 -13.02
C ALA A 207 -32.42 -2.38 -11.72
N GLU A 208 -33.63 -2.54 -11.16
CA GLU A 208 -33.91 -3.21 -9.87
C GLU A 208 -33.16 -4.54 -9.69
N LYS A 209 -33.25 -5.45 -10.67
CA LYS A 209 -32.58 -6.76 -10.57
C LYS A 209 -31.05 -6.67 -10.43
N MET A 210 -30.41 -5.70 -11.10
CA MET A 210 -28.96 -5.50 -10.99
C MET A 210 -28.62 -4.96 -9.60
N VAL A 211 -29.37 -3.97 -9.15
CA VAL A 211 -29.16 -3.32 -7.84
C VAL A 211 -29.35 -4.32 -6.70
N ASP A 212 -30.43 -5.09 -6.70
CA ASP A 212 -30.72 -6.08 -5.67
C ASP A 212 -29.64 -7.17 -5.59
N ARG A 213 -29.12 -7.60 -6.75
CA ARG A 213 -28.07 -8.62 -6.81
C ARG A 213 -26.75 -8.09 -6.25
N GLU A 214 -26.34 -6.88 -6.61
CA GLU A 214 -25.14 -6.25 -6.04
C GLU A 214 -25.27 -6.04 -4.53
N ILE A 215 -26.38 -5.49 -4.07
CA ILE A 215 -26.62 -5.28 -2.63
C ILE A 215 -26.57 -6.60 -1.87
N SER A 216 -27.18 -7.67 -2.43
CA SER A 216 -27.15 -9.00 -1.82
C SER A 216 -25.74 -9.56 -1.74
N ASN A 217 -24.95 -9.45 -2.81
CA ASN A 217 -23.56 -9.91 -2.83
C ASN A 217 -22.70 -9.13 -1.80
N ILE A 218 -22.86 -7.81 -1.77
CA ILE A 218 -22.15 -6.94 -0.81
C ILE A 218 -22.51 -7.28 0.63
N ALA A 219 -23.80 -7.49 0.93
CA ALA A 219 -24.26 -7.83 2.28
C ALA A 219 -23.83 -9.23 2.74
N ALA A 220 -23.61 -10.17 1.81
CA ALA A 220 -23.21 -11.53 2.12
C ALA A 220 -21.71 -11.65 2.47
N HIS A 221 -20.86 -10.81 1.88
CA HIS A 221 -19.40 -10.85 2.06
C HIS A 221 -18.73 -12.19 1.68
N GLU A 222 -19.34 -12.98 0.80
CA GLU A 222 -18.93 -14.36 0.46
C GLU A 222 -17.85 -14.46 -0.63
N GLY A 223 -16.84 -13.59 -0.59
CA GLY A 223 -15.70 -13.68 -1.52
C GLY A 223 -16.06 -13.37 -2.97
N PHE A 224 -15.50 -14.13 -3.92
CA PHE A 224 -15.66 -13.89 -5.35
C PHE A 224 -17.04 -14.28 -5.86
N ALA A 225 -17.72 -13.34 -6.54
CA ALA A 225 -18.93 -13.61 -7.31
C ALA A 225 -19.03 -12.68 -8.53
N THR A 226 -19.76 -13.09 -9.57
CA THR A 226 -19.96 -12.27 -10.77
C THR A 226 -20.85 -11.06 -10.48
N SER A 227 -20.36 -9.86 -10.82
CA SER A 227 -21.15 -8.63 -10.80
C SER A 227 -22.24 -8.67 -11.87
N SER A 228 -23.46 -8.31 -11.47
CA SER A 228 -24.62 -8.13 -12.34
C SER A 228 -24.59 -6.85 -13.18
N ILE A 229 -23.69 -5.90 -12.87
CA ILE A 229 -23.52 -4.65 -13.62
C ILE A 229 -22.31 -4.74 -14.57
N PHE A 230 -21.21 -5.31 -14.10
CA PHE A 230 -19.92 -5.31 -14.82
C PHE A 230 -19.54 -6.65 -15.44
N HIS A 231 -20.26 -7.73 -15.12
CA HIS A 231 -20.10 -9.06 -15.72
C HIS A 231 -18.72 -9.71 -15.55
N TYR A 232 -17.96 -9.31 -14.53
CA TYR A 232 -16.73 -10.00 -14.09
C TYR A 232 -16.82 -10.38 -12.61
N GLU A 233 -15.93 -11.27 -12.14
CA GLU A 233 -15.86 -11.65 -10.72
C GLU A 233 -15.24 -10.55 -9.84
N GLU A 234 -15.95 -10.16 -8.80
CA GLU A 234 -15.51 -9.21 -7.76
C GLU A 234 -15.43 -9.92 -6.40
N ASP A 235 -14.45 -9.55 -5.57
CA ASP A 235 -14.31 -10.04 -4.20
C ASP A 235 -15.17 -9.22 -3.23
N TYR A 236 -16.37 -9.72 -2.94
CA TYR A 236 -17.30 -9.09 -2.01
C TYR A 236 -16.89 -9.21 -0.53
N SER A 237 -15.87 -10.01 -0.20
CA SER A 237 -15.32 -10.06 1.18
C SER A 237 -14.62 -8.75 1.60
N GLN A 238 -14.27 -7.92 0.61
CA GLN A 238 -13.62 -6.62 0.82
C GLN A 238 -14.56 -5.56 1.40
N TYR A 239 -15.87 -5.79 1.35
CA TYR A 239 -16.88 -4.82 1.78
C TYR A 239 -17.18 -4.90 3.29
N VAL A 240 -16.53 -5.80 4.03
CA VAL A 240 -16.66 -5.89 5.49
C VAL A 240 -15.98 -4.67 6.16
N PRO A 241 -16.71 -3.79 6.87
CA PRO A 241 -16.09 -2.69 7.61
C PRO A 241 -15.11 -3.20 8.68
N ARG A 242 -13.92 -2.60 8.75
CA ARG A 242 -12.83 -2.98 9.67
C ARG A 242 -12.18 -1.75 10.27
N GLY A 243 -11.38 -1.92 11.33
CA GLY A 243 -10.67 -0.81 11.97
C GLY A 243 -11.59 0.29 12.50
N HIS A 244 -11.21 1.56 12.31
CA HIS A 244 -12.01 2.70 12.79
C HIS A 244 -13.37 2.82 12.11
N TYR A 245 -13.56 2.19 10.94
CA TYR A 245 -14.85 2.21 10.25
C TYR A 245 -15.96 1.49 11.02
N THR A 246 -15.62 0.68 12.02
CA THR A 246 -16.59 0.00 12.89
C THR A 246 -17.15 0.90 14.00
N GLN A 247 -16.58 2.10 14.22
CA GLN A 247 -16.92 2.98 15.35
C GLN A 247 -18.27 3.69 15.22
N SER A 248 -18.80 3.86 14.00
CA SER A 248 -20.11 4.48 13.78
C SER A 248 -20.81 3.90 12.54
N GLU A 249 -22.15 3.91 12.51
CA GLU A 249 -22.89 3.51 11.31
C GLU A 249 -22.54 4.38 10.09
N LYS A 250 -22.26 5.68 10.31
CA LYS A 250 -21.88 6.61 9.25
C LYS A 250 -20.58 6.15 8.57
N LEU A 251 -19.58 5.77 9.36
CA LEU A 251 -18.31 5.26 8.86
C LEU A 251 -18.43 3.87 8.21
N GLN A 252 -19.26 2.97 8.73
CA GLN A 252 -19.52 1.67 8.09
C GLN A 252 -20.12 1.86 6.68
N ARG A 253 -21.10 2.75 6.55
CA ARG A 253 -21.72 3.12 5.27
C ARG A 253 -20.73 3.79 4.33
N TYR A 254 -19.91 4.71 4.85
CA TYR A 254 -18.82 5.34 4.09
C TYR A 254 -17.87 4.30 3.51
N PHE A 255 -17.40 3.37 4.35
CA PHE A 255 -16.47 2.32 3.97
C PHE A 255 -17.00 1.48 2.82
N MET A 256 -18.23 0.97 2.93
CA MET A 256 -18.82 0.14 1.88
C MET A 256 -18.99 0.88 0.55
N ALA A 257 -19.46 2.13 0.58
CA ALA A 257 -19.64 2.93 -0.62
C ALA A 257 -18.30 3.33 -1.27
N MET A 258 -17.29 3.69 -0.47
CA MET A 258 -15.95 3.99 -0.97
C MET A 258 -15.21 2.75 -1.45
N MET A 259 -15.43 1.58 -0.83
CA MET A 259 -15.00 0.29 -1.38
C MET A 259 -15.61 0.06 -2.76
N TRP A 260 -16.92 0.21 -2.92
CA TRP A 260 -17.60 0.09 -4.21
C TRP A 260 -16.96 0.99 -5.29
N TYR A 261 -16.76 2.27 -4.98
CA TYR A 261 -16.14 3.22 -5.90
C TYR A 261 -14.64 2.98 -6.16
N GLY A 262 -13.94 2.37 -5.19
CA GLY A 262 -12.53 2.01 -5.30
C GLY A 262 -12.28 0.67 -5.98
N ARG A 263 -13.28 -0.23 -5.99
CA ARG A 263 -13.13 -1.62 -6.45
C ARG A 263 -13.81 -1.95 -7.77
N MET A 264 -14.86 -1.24 -8.17
CA MET A 264 -15.49 -1.47 -9.46
C MET A 264 -14.76 -0.73 -10.59
N ALA A 265 -14.37 -1.47 -11.62
CA ALA A 265 -13.54 -1.00 -12.72
C ALA A 265 -14.30 -1.01 -14.05
N PHE A 266 -14.28 0.11 -14.75
CA PHE A 266 -14.78 0.24 -16.12
C PHE A 266 -13.68 -0.20 -17.08
N LEU A 267 -13.56 -1.52 -17.29
CA LEU A 267 -12.46 -2.14 -18.03
C LEU A 267 -12.49 -1.78 -19.53
N LEU A 268 -11.33 -1.38 -20.06
CA LEU A 268 -11.21 -0.93 -21.45
C LEU A 268 -11.07 -2.08 -22.45
N LYS A 269 -10.50 -3.20 -22.03
CA LYS A 269 -10.20 -4.35 -22.90
C LYS A 269 -11.31 -5.38 -22.78
N GLY A 270 -11.94 -5.71 -23.90
CA GLY A 270 -12.87 -6.83 -24.04
C GLY A 270 -12.42 -7.84 -25.10
N GLY A 271 -13.11 -8.98 -25.17
CA GLY A 271 -12.90 -9.99 -26.21
C GLY A 271 -11.99 -11.14 -25.82
N GLU A 272 -11.34 -11.76 -26.81
CA GLU A 272 -10.54 -12.96 -26.61
C GLU A 272 -9.39 -12.71 -25.61
N GLY A 273 -9.34 -13.53 -24.57
CA GLY A 273 -8.35 -13.43 -23.50
C GLY A 273 -8.54 -12.25 -22.54
N ALA A 274 -9.55 -11.39 -22.73
CA ALA A 274 -9.91 -10.32 -21.80
C ALA A 274 -10.76 -10.83 -20.62
N ILE A 275 -11.06 -9.95 -19.67
CA ILE A 275 -11.90 -10.27 -18.49
C ILE A 275 -13.39 -10.18 -18.82
N ILE A 276 -13.75 -9.29 -19.75
CA ILE A 276 -15.14 -9.04 -20.19
C ILE A 276 -15.26 -9.16 -21.71
N THR A 277 -16.50 -9.15 -22.21
CA THR A 277 -16.79 -9.16 -23.65
C THR A 277 -16.42 -7.82 -24.31
N GLU A 278 -16.26 -7.80 -25.64
CA GLU A 278 -16.05 -6.54 -26.40
C GLU A 278 -17.24 -5.59 -26.24
N GLU A 279 -18.45 -6.14 -26.27
CA GLU A 279 -19.69 -5.39 -26.05
C GLU A 279 -19.71 -4.73 -24.66
N ASP A 280 -19.39 -5.50 -23.60
CA ASP A 280 -19.29 -4.95 -22.25
C ASP A 280 -18.22 -3.87 -22.15
N ALA A 281 -17.05 -4.05 -22.79
CA ALA A 281 -15.98 -3.06 -22.79
C ALA A 281 -16.44 -1.73 -23.40
N SER A 282 -17.17 -1.78 -24.52
CA SER A 282 -17.76 -0.59 -25.16
C SER A 282 -18.83 0.07 -24.29
N ILE A 283 -19.68 -0.72 -23.62
CA ILE A 283 -20.71 -0.21 -22.70
C ILE A 283 -20.08 0.44 -21.46
N VAL A 284 -19.13 -0.20 -20.79
CA VAL A 284 -18.48 0.36 -19.58
C VAL A 284 -17.58 1.56 -19.92
N THR A 285 -16.99 1.60 -21.11
CA THR A 285 -16.30 2.81 -21.60
C THR A 285 -17.29 3.97 -21.75
N SER A 286 -18.46 3.71 -22.35
CA SER A 286 -19.53 4.71 -22.48
C SER A 286 -20.04 5.19 -21.12
N GLN A 287 -20.21 4.27 -20.15
CA GLN A 287 -20.55 4.61 -18.76
C GLN A 287 -19.54 5.58 -18.15
N ALA A 288 -18.25 5.27 -18.23
CA ALA A 288 -17.17 6.07 -17.67
C ALA A 288 -17.07 7.46 -18.33
N CYS A 289 -17.25 7.55 -19.66
CA CYS A 289 -17.31 8.81 -20.39
C CYS A 289 -18.49 9.68 -19.94
N LEU A 290 -19.69 9.10 -19.80
CA LEU A 290 -20.88 9.80 -19.29
C LEU A 290 -20.61 10.33 -17.88
N ILE A 291 -20.16 9.48 -16.95
CA ILE A 291 -19.86 9.88 -15.56
C ILE A 291 -18.87 11.05 -15.55
N SER A 292 -17.78 10.96 -16.31
CA SER A 292 -16.72 11.97 -16.34
C SER A 292 -17.21 13.31 -16.92
N SER A 293 -18.03 13.26 -17.97
CA SER A 293 -18.64 14.44 -18.58
C SER A 293 -19.65 15.11 -17.64
N HIS A 294 -20.54 14.33 -17.03
CA HIS A 294 -21.55 14.85 -16.10
C HIS A 294 -20.93 15.43 -14.84
N LEU A 295 -19.92 14.78 -14.28
CA LEU A 295 -19.22 15.28 -13.10
C LEU A 295 -18.67 16.70 -13.33
N SER A 296 -18.20 17.01 -14.54
CA SER A 296 -17.68 18.34 -14.91
C SER A 296 -18.75 19.41 -15.12
N SER A 297 -20.01 19.02 -15.35
CA SER A 297 -21.10 19.93 -15.71
C SER A 297 -22.16 20.11 -14.61
N ILE A 298 -22.24 19.16 -13.66
CA ILE A 298 -23.18 19.24 -12.54
C ILE A 298 -22.74 20.33 -11.55
N SER A 299 -23.70 21.16 -11.13
CA SER A 299 -23.55 22.06 -9.99
C SER A 299 -24.37 21.57 -8.79
N ILE A 300 -23.74 21.58 -7.63
CA ILE A 300 -24.29 21.18 -6.33
C ILE A 300 -24.15 22.37 -5.39
N GLU A 301 -25.25 22.98 -4.97
CA GLU A 301 -25.24 24.09 -4.01
C GLU A 301 -24.33 25.27 -4.42
N GLY A 302 -24.11 25.48 -5.73
CA GLY A 302 -23.25 26.54 -6.26
C GLY A 302 -21.79 26.15 -6.44
N GLU A 303 -21.38 24.94 -6.03
CA GLU A 303 -20.07 24.35 -6.32
C GLU A 303 -20.17 23.39 -7.51
N ASN A 304 -19.09 23.21 -8.27
CA ASN A 304 -19.03 22.21 -9.33
C ASN A 304 -18.76 20.81 -8.72
N ALA A 305 -19.49 19.78 -9.18
CA ALA A 305 -19.34 18.43 -8.62
C ALA A 305 -17.93 17.84 -8.83
N PHE A 306 -17.25 18.21 -9.91
CA PHE A 306 -15.86 17.83 -10.17
C PHE A 306 -14.89 18.49 -9.19
N ASP A 307 -15.15 19.73 -8.76
CA ASP A 307 -14.33 20.39 -7.74
C ASP A 307 -14.49 19.72 -6.38
N MET A 308 -15.72 19.36 -6.00
CA MET A 308 -15.99 18.57 -4.79
C MET A 308 -15.27 17.21 -4.83
N TRP A 309 -15.37 16.50 -5.97
CA TRP A 309 -14.67 15.23 -6.18
C TRP A 309 -13.15 15.40 -6.11
N LYS A 310 -12.59 16.42 -6.78
CA LYS A 310 -11.16 16.72 -6.76
C LYS A 310 -10.67 17.06 -5.35
N ARG A 311 -11.46 17.76 -4.53
CA ARG A 311 -11.11 18.04 -3.13
C ARG A 311 -10.95 16.75 -2.33
N MET A 312 -11.93 15.85 -2.42
CA MET A 312 -11.85 14.54 -1.76
C MET A 312 -10.66 13.72 -2.27
N TYR A 313 -10.45 13.70 -3.59
CA TYR A 313 -9.34 12.99 -4.22
C TYR A 313 -7.98 13.54 -3.80
N ALA A 314 -7.80 14.87 -3.78
CA ALA A 314 -6.53 15.50 -3.42
C ALA A 314 -6.14 15.23 -1.96
N ILE A 315 -7.09 15.35 -1.03
CA ILE A 315 -6.84 15.09 0.39
C ILE A 315 -6.52 13.61 0.62
N THR A 316 -7.32 12.68 0.08
CA THR A 316 -7.01 11.24 0.20
C THR A 316 -5.70 10.88 -0.50
N SER A 317 -5.32 11.59 -1.56
CA SER A 317 -4.01 11.44 -2.22
C SER A 317 -2.84 11.93 -1.37
N PHE A 318 -3.06 12.95 -0.55
CA PHE A 318 -2.07 13.41 0.43
C PHE A 318 -1.85 12.41 1.57
N PHE A 319 -2.89 11.66 1.95
CA PHE A 319 -2.77 10.63 2.99
C PHE A 319 -2.11 9.35 2.46
N VAL A 320 -2.63 8.78 1.36
CA VAL A 320 -2.30 7.41 0.94
C VAL A 320 -1.61 7.34 -0.43
N GLY A 321 -1.81 8.36 -1.26
CA GLY A 321 -1.22 8.45 -2.60
C GLY A 321 -2.25 8.48 -3.72
N LEU A 322 -1.75 8.60 -4.95
CA LEU A 322 -2.59 8.68 -6.15
C LEU A 322 -3.24 7.33 -6.48
N SER A 323 -4.38 7.38 -7.20
CA SER A 323 -5.03 6.18 -7.74
C SER A 323 -4.07 5.39 -8.62
N ASP A 324 -4.04 4.07 -8.43
CA ASP A 324 -3.28 3.15 -9.29
C ASP A 324 -3.95 3.00 -10.67
N ASP A 325 -5.28 3.15 -10.71
CA ASP A 325 -6.10 3.06 -11.92
C ASP A 325 -6.41 4.45 -12.49
N LEU A 326 -6.95 4.49 -13.71
CA LEU A 326 -7.43 5.74 -14.33
C LEU A 326 -8.65 6.28 -13.56
N THR A 327 -8.84 7.58 -13.61
CA THR A 327 -9.93 8.28 -12.90
C THR A 327 -10.81 9.06 -13.88
N PRO A 328 -11.94 9.64 -13.41
CA PRO A 328 -12.75 10.53 -14.24
C PRO A 328 -11.97 11.71 -14.83
N TYR A 329 -10.86 12.12 -14.19
CA TYR A 329 -10.00 13.18 -14.71
C TYR A 329 -9.37 12.81 -16.05
N GLU A 330 -8.71 11.65 -16.16
CA GLU A 330 -8.06 11.24 -17.41
C GLU A 330 -9.07 10.97 -18.53
N TYR A 331 -10.26 10.48 -18.18
CA TYR A 331 -11.35 10.30 -19.15
C TYR A 331 -11.83 11.63 -19.70
N LEU A 332 -12.08 12.62 -18.83
CA LEU A 332 -12.48 13.97 -19.25
C LEU A 332 -11.41 14.63 -20.11
N GLU A 333 -10.15 14.56 -19.69
CA GLU A 333 -9.01 15.10 -20.45
C GLU A 333 -8.95 14.51 -21.87
N LYS A 334 -9.04 13.18 -22.01
CA LYS A 334 -9.02 12.53 -23.34
C LYS A 334 -10.25 12.80 -24.19
N MET A 335 -11.42 12.94 -23.59
CA MET A 335 -12.62 13.37 -24.32
C MET A 335 -12.44 14.77 -24.91
N LEU A 336 -11.92 15.72 -24.12
CA LEU A 336 -11.69 17.10 -24.58
C LEU A 336 -10.61 17.17 -25.66
N GLU A 337 -9.54 16.38 -25.56
CA GLU A 337 -8.49 16.29 -26.59
C GLU A 337 -9.03 15.76 -27.93
N LEU A 338 -9.85 14.71 -27.89
CA LEU A 338 -10.34 14.04 -29.11
C LEU A 338 -11.50 14.77 -29.78
N PHE A 339 -12.41 15.35 -28.98
CA PHE A 339 -13.69 15.87 -29.47
C PHE A 339 -13.87 17.38 -29.27
N GLY A 340 -12.91 18.05 -28.63
CA GLY A 340 -12.96 19.49 -28.32
C GLY A 340 -13.81 19.82 -27.09
N GLU A 341 -13.93 21.10 -26.74
CA GLU A 341 -14.64 21.53 -25.52
C GLU A 341 -16.17 21.51 -25.63
N ASN A 342 -16.73 21.54 -26.84
CA ASN A 342 -18.16 21.72 -27.10
C ASN A 342 -18.83 20.48 -27.72
N PHE A 343 -18.37 19.27 -27.37
CA PHE A 343 -18.98 18.05 -27.88
C PHE A 343 -20.31 17.72 -27.17
N SER A 344 -21.18 16.99 -27.87
CA SER A 344 -22.38 16.38 -27.28
C SER A 344 -22.07 14.96 -26.85
N ILE A 345 -22.49 14.54 -25.65
CA ILE A 345 -22.33 13.16 -25.16
C ILE A 345 -22.94 12.09 -26.09
N SER A 346 -23.85 12.47 -26.99
CA SER A 346 -24.42 11.57 -28.00
C SER A 346 -23.38 11.01 -28.99
N ILE A 347 -22.18 11.60 -29.08
CA ILE A 347 -21.09 11.11 -29.93
C ILE A 347 -20.69 9.67 -29.61
N PHE A 348 -20.91 9.22 -28.37
CA PHE A 348 -20.57 7.88 -27.90
C PHE A 348 -21.52 6.79 -28.40
N SER A 349 -22.55 7.17 -29.17
CA SER A 349 -23.36 6.21 -29.94
C SER A 349 -22.59 5.65 -31.15
N ASP A 350 -21.63 6.41 -31.70
CA ASP A 350 -20.77 5.96 -32.82
C ASP A 350 -19.67 5.04 -32.30
N ASP A 351 -19.60 3.81 -32.82
CA ASP A 351 -18.56 2.82 -32.48
C ASP A 351 -17.16 3.38 -32.66
N ARG A 352 -16.92 4.16 -33.73
CA ARG A 352 -15.58 4.71 -34.04
C ARG A 352 -15.09 5.67 -32.96
N ASN A 353 -16.00 6.40 -32.31
CA ASN A 353 -15.64 7.32 -31.23
C ASN A 353 -15.33 6.55 -29.95
N ILE A 354 -16.02 5.44 -29.68
CA ILE A 354 -15.69 4.56 -28.54
C ILE A 354 -14.37 3.85 -28.76
N GLU A 355 -14.13 3.31 -29.95
CA GLU A 355 -12.84 2.71 -30.32
C GLU A 355 -11.69 3.73 -30.16
N ALA A 356 -11.87 4.96 -30.66
CA ALA A 356 -10.88 6.02 -30.49
C ALA A 356 -10.64 6.39 -29.02
N MET A 357 -11.70 6.44 -28.20
CA MET A 357 -11.55 6.65 -26.75
C MET A 357 -10.80 5.51 -26.09
N GLN A 358 -11.14 4.26 -26.40
CA GLN A 358 -10.46 3.08 -25.86
C GLN A 358 -8.98 3.08 -26.26
N GLU A 359 -8.65 3.35 -27.53
CA GLU A 359 -7.27 3.45 -28.00
C GLU A 359 -6.49 4.54 -27.24
N ALA A 360 -7.07 5.74 -27.13
CA ALA A 360 -6.42 6.86 -26.43
C ALA A 360 -6.21 6.57 -24.93
N LEU A 361 -7.16 5.92 -24.27
CA LEU A 361 -7.05 5.54 -22.86
C LEU A 361 -6.12 4.32 -22.67
N LEU A 362 -6.05 3.41 -23.65
CA LEU A 362 -5.08 2.31 -23.68
C LEU A 362 -3.64 2.80 -24.02
N ALA A 363 -3.46 4.06 -24.42
CA ALA A 363 -2.13 4.66 -24.48
C ALA A 363 -1.65 5.18 -23.12
N LEU A 364 -2.55 5.30 -22.13
CA LEU A 364 -2.22 5.71 -20.77
C LEU A 364 -1.66 4.55 -19.93
N ARG A 365 -1.19 4.88 -18.72
CA ARG A 365 -0.57 3.92 -17.80
C ARG A 365 -1.55 2.78 -17.42
N PRO A 366 -1.09 1.51 -17.37
CA PRO A 366 -1.82 0.46 -16.67
C PRO A 366 -1.72 0.63 -15.15
N PRO A 367 -2.62 -0.04 -14.40
CA PRO A 367 -2.40 -0.22 -12.96
C PRO A 367 -1.09 -0.97 -12.72
N SER A 368 -0.40 -0.61 -11.64
CA SER A 368 0.82 -1.29 -11.21
C SER A 368 0.53 -2.44 -10.24
N ILE A 369 -0.67 -2.48 -9.65
CA ILE A 369 -1.08 -3.47 -8.66
C ILE A 369 -2.36 -4.17 -9.15
N TYR A 370 -2.38 -5.50 -9.10
CA TYR A 370 -3.52 -6.34 -9.40
C TYR A 370 -4.37 -6.50 -8.13
N GLY A 371 -5.57 -5.93 -8.16
CA GLY A 371 -6.52 -5.90 -7.02
C GLY A 371 -7.53 -7.05 -7.00
N GLY A 372 -7.27 -8.14 -7.72
CA GLY A 372 -8.15 -9.31 -7.79
C GLY A 372 -9.29 -9.22 -8.83
N THR A 373 -9.37 -8.13 -9.60
CA THR A 373 -10.43 -7.94 -10.60
C THR A 373 -10.51 -9.10 -11.57
N GLY A 374 -11.71 -9.68 -11.70
CA GLY A 374 -12.00 -10.80 -12.60
C GLY A 374 -11.47 -12.16 -12.14
N ASN A 375 -10.86 -12.26 -10.95
CA ASN A 375 -10.31 -13.51 -10.39
C ASN A 375 -9.49 -14.32 -11.43
N TYR A 376 -8.69 -13.61 -12.21
CA TYR A 376 -8.19 -14.12 -13.48
C TYR A 376 -7.14 -15.23 -13.27
N GLY A 377 -7.27 -16.29 -14.07
CA GLY A 377 -6.34 -17.42 -14.07
C GLY A 377 -5.15 -17.20 -14.99
N ILE A 378 -3.94 -17.32 -14.46
CA ILE A 378 -2.71 -17.39 -15.24
C ILE A 378 -2.33 -18.87 -15.44
N SER A 379 -2.10 -19.26 -16.69
CA SER A 379 -1.60 -20.58 -17.08
C SER A 379 -0.07 -20.61 -17.22
N PRO A 380 0.59 -21.78 -17.31
CA PRO A 380 2.03 -21.87 -17.58
C PRO A 380 2.39 -21.35 -18.99
N PRO A 381 3.62 -20.88 -19.23
CA PRO A 381 4.67 -20.65 -18.24
C PRO A 381 4.34 -19.47 -17.31
N PHE A 382 4.70 -19.58 -16.03
CA PHE A 382 4.48 -18.54 -15.03
C PHE A 382 5.62 -17.51 -15.10
N THR A 383 5.36 -16.38 -15.74
CA THR A 383 6.37 -15.34 -15.98
C THR A 383 5.87 -13.94 -15.63
N LYS A 384 6.80 -12.97 -15.56
CA LYS A 384 6.48 -11.55 -15.33
C LYS A 384 5.64 -10.95 -16.46
N GLU A 385 5.87 -11.40 -17.70
CA GLU A 385 5.12 -10.93 -18.86
C GLU A 385 3.63 -11.28 -18.75
N LYS A 386 3.30 -12.47 -18.23
CA LYS A 386 1.90 -12.84 -17.96
C LYS A 386 1.27 -11.97 -16.87
N MET A 387 2.06 -11.57 -15.87
CA MET A 387 1.59 -10.62 -14.87
C MET A 387 1.34 -9.23 -15.46
N MET A 388 2.24 -8.76 -16.34
CA MET A 388 2.08 -7.48 -17.03
C MET A 388 0.87 -7.49 -17.98
N ASP A 389 0.65 -8.58 -18.70
CA ASP A 389 -0.53 -8.77 -19.54
C ASP A 389 -1.83 -8.76 -18.72
N LEU A 390 -1.84 -9.40 -17.54
CA LEU A 390 -2.97 -9.32 -16.61
C LEU A 390 -3.24 -7.88 -16.14
N LEU A 391 -2.21 -7.14 -15.72
CA LEU A 391 -2.38 -5.73 -15.34
C LEU A 391 -2.99 -4.89 -16.47
N ASN A 392 -2.55 -5.13 -17.71
CA ASN A 392 -3.13 -4.47 -18.88
C ASN A 392 -4.60 -4.82 -19.10
N LYS A 393 -5.01 -6.08 -18.86
CA LYS A 393 -6.42 -6.50 -18.93
C LYS A 393 -7.30 -5.83 -17.87
N THR A 394 -6.71 -5.42 -16.74
CA THR A 394 -7.42 -4.70 -15.68
C THR A 394 -7.46 -3.18 -15.83
N ARG A 395 -6.91 -2.63 -16.93
CA ARG A 395 -6.87 -1.18 -17.14
C ARG A 395 -8.28 -0.64 -17.39
N GLY A 396 -8.64 0.38 -16.63
CA GLY A 396 -9.96 1.00 -16.69
C GLY A 396 -10.10 2.16 -15.73
N MET A 397 -11.23 2.85 -15.79
CA MET A 397 -11.57 3.87 -14.80
C MET A 397 -11.99 3.20 -13.49
N ARG A 398 -11.69 3.84 -12.37
CA ARG A 398 -12.40 3.64 -11.10
C ARG A 398 -12.80 5.01 -10.55
N PHE A 399 -14.03 5.15 -10.06
CA PHE A 399 -14.56 6.46 -9.65
C PHE A 399 -13.76 7.07 -8.48
N MET A 400 -13.35 6.24 -7.51
CA MET A 400 -12.43 6.59 -6.42
C MET A 400 -11.34 5.52 -6.25
N GLY A 401 -10.68 5.13 -7.35
CA GLY A 401 -9.79 3.96 -7.44
C GLY A 401 -8.73 3.83 -6.34
N GLN A 402 -8.58 2.64 -5.76
CA GLN A 402 -7.60 2.40 -4.70
C GLN A 402 -6.16 2.82 -5.08
N ARG A 403 -5.39 3.22 -4.08
CA ARG A 403 -4.13 3.94 -4.25
C ARG A 403 -2.96 2.99 -4.46
N TYR A 404 -2.00 3.45 -5.26
CA TYR A 404 -0.70 2.82 -5.33
C TYR A 404 0.03 3.02 -3.99
N VAL A 405 0.32 1.91 -3.31
CA VAL A 405 1.19 1.90 -2.14
C VAL A 405 2.41 1.01 -2.40
N PRO A 406 3.63 1.45 -2.01
CA PRO A 406 4.87 0.78 -2.38
C PRO A 406 4.98 -0.66 -1.86
N ASP A 407 4.44 -0.94 -0.69
CA ASP A 407 4.49 -2.26 -0.08
C ASP A 407 3.52 -3.26 -0.73
N SER A 408 2.32 -2.85 -1.18
CA SER A 408 1.50 -3.71 -2.05
C SER A 408 2.19 -4.00 -3.38
N TYR A 409 2.92 -3.04 -3.93
CA TYR A 409 3.73 -3.27 -5.14
C TYR A 409 4.87 -4.26 -4.87
N ILE A 410 5.62 -4.09 -3.78
CA ILE A 410 6.66 -5.03 -3.34
C ILE A 410 6.09 -6.45 -3.21
N PHE A 411 4.97 -6.58 -2.51
CA PHE A 411 4.23 -7.83 -2.33
C PHE A 411 3.91 -8.53 -3.65
N GLN A 412 3.35 -7.80 -4.63
CA GLN A 412 3.06 -8.37 -5.94
C GLN A 412 4.32 -8.83 -6.69
N GLN A 413 5.41 -8.07 -6.59
CA GLN A 413 6.67 -8.42 -7.25
C GLN A 413 7.34 -9.64 -6.63
N LEU A 414 7.01 -9.95 -5.38
CA LEU A 414 7.59 -11.05 -4.63
C LEU A 414 6.65 -12.27 -4.52
N VAL A 415 5.49 -12.32 -5.17
CA VAL A 415 4.66 -13.54 -5.25
C VAL A 415 4.67 -14.15 -6.65
N SER A 416 4.19 -15.39 -6.78
CA SER A 416 4.02 -16.03 -8.10
C SER A 416 2.98 -15.25 -8.93
N PRO A 417 3.17 -15.09 -10.25
CA PRO A 417 4.20 -15.70 -11.09
C PRO A 417 5.54 -14.92 -11.11
N SER A 418 5.63 -13.75 -10.49
CA SER A 418 6.78 -12.84 -10.59
C SER A 418 8.10 -13.45 -10.08
N VAL A 419 8.02 -14.32 -9.08
CA VAL A 419 9.17 -15.05 -8.50
C VAL A 419 9.35 -16.48 -9.03
N GLY A 420 8.44 -16.95 -9.89
CA GLY A 420 8.40 -18.33 -10.34
C GLY A 420 7.63 -19.25 -9.39
N MET A 421 7.99 -20.54 -9.36
CA MET A 421 7.37 -21.59 -8.54
C MET A 421 8.34 -22.03 -7.45
N TYR A 422 7.85 -22.76 -6.46
CA TYR A 422 8.68 -23.27 -5.36
C TYR A 422 9.72 -24.26 -5.91
N ASP A 423 10.99 -24.05 -5.56
CA ASP A 423 12.13 -24.90 -5.94
C ASP A 423 12.97 -25.35 -4.73
N GLY A 424 12.42 -25.17 -3.53
CA GLY A 424 13.03 -25.60 -2.27
C GLY A 424 12.82 -27.09 -1.97
N ASP A 425 13.06 -27.42 -0.71
CA ASP A 425 12.93 -28.79 -0.18
C ASP A 425 11.47 -29.24 -0.16
N GLU A 426 11.14 -30.35 -0.84
CA GLU A 426 9.79 -30.88 -0.95
C GLU A 426 9.18 -31.29 0.40
N ASP A 427 10.01 -31.60 1.39
CA ASP A 427 9.57 -31.94 2.76
C ASP A 427 9.27 -30.69 3.61
N LYS A 428 9.55 -29.49 3.10
CA LYS A 428 9.31 -28.23 3.79
C LYS A 428 8.18 -27.45 3.13
N LYS A 429 7.23 -27.01 3.95
CA LYS A 429 6.24 -26.02 3.56
C LYS A 429 6.57 -24.70 4.27
N PRO A 430 7.32 -23.77 3.63
CA PRO A 430 7.55 -22.45 4.22
C PRO A 430 6.21 -21.70 4.31
N PHE A 431 6.17 -20.67 5.18
CA PHE A 431 4.93 -19.94 5.44
C PHE A 431 4.30 -19.47 4.13
N THR A 432 5.08 -18.89 3.21
CA THR A 432 4.59 -18.26 1.98
C THR A 432 4.16 -19.21 0.85
N MET A 433 4.34 -20.53 1.02
CA MET A 433 4.03 -21.52 -0.02
C MET A 433 2.64 -22.13 0.13
N GLU A 434 1.89 -22.19 -0.97
CA GLU A 434 0.68 -23.03 -1.08
C GLU A 434 0.68 -23.88 -2.35
N ILE A 435 -0.04 -25.01 -2.30
CA ILE A 435 -0.28 -25.86 -3.46
C ILE A 435 -1.43 -25.28 -4.27
N THR A 436 -1.13 -24.83 -5.49
CA THR A 436 -2.12 -24.33 -6.46
C THR A 436 -2.35 -25.36 -7.56
N MET A 437 -3.32 -25.11 -8.45
CA MET A 437 -3.47 -25.95 -9.66
C MET A 437 -2.24 -25.88 -10.56
N GLY A 438 -1.47 -24.78 -10.52
CA GLY A 438 -0.21 -24.63 -11.23
C GLY A 438 0.99 -25.31 -10.58
N GLY A 439 0.85 -25.86 -9.36
CA GLY A 439 1.94 -26.40 -8.53
C GLY A 439 2.18 -25.60 -7.25
N ALA A 440 3.24 -25.95 -6.52
CA ALA A 440 3.68 -25.24 -5.31
C ALA A 440 4.17 -23.83 -5.65
N ALA A 441 3.52 -22.80 -5.11
CA ALA A 441 3.74 -21.40 -5.49
C ALA A 441 3.87 -20.50 -4.27
N ARG A 442 4.50 -19.33 -4.44
CA ARG A 442 4.50 -18.30 -3.40
C ARG A 442 3.17 -17.56 -3.46
N CYS A 443 2.24 -17.91 -2.59
CA CYS A 443 0.85 -17.42 -2.66
C CYS A 443 0.59 -16.17 -1.84
N PHE A 444 1.44 -15.86 -0.86
CA PHE A 444 1.34 -14.65 -0.08
C PHE A 444 2.73 -14.17 0.37
N PRO A 445 2.92 -12.86 0.51
CA PRO A 445 4.16 -12.28 1.03
C PRO A 445 4.13 -12.19 2.56
N ARG A 446 5.21 -11.71 3.16
CA ARG A 446 5.35 -11.38 4.59
C ARG A 446 5.75 -9.91 4.74
N GLY A 447 5.41 -9.29 5.88
CA GLY A 447 5.92 -7.95 6.21
C GLY A 447 7.45 -7.86 6.19
N LEU A 448 8.14 -8.98 6.46
CA LEU A 448 9.59 -9.09 6.33
C LEU A 448 10.10 -8.79 4.91
N ASP A 449 9.33 -9.10 3.86
CA ASP A 449 9.71 -8.76 2.48
C ASP A 449 9.89 -7.25 2.31
N VAL A 450 9.00 -6.45 2.91
CA VAL A 450 9.04 -4.98 2.84
C VAL A 450 10.27 -4.47 3.57
N MET A 451 10.54 -4.99 4.78
CA MET A 451 11.69 -4.58 5.57
C MET A 451 13.00 -4.99 4.89
N ALA A 452 13.05 -6.17 4.26
CA ALA A 452 14.19 -6.63 3.47
C ALA A 452 14.44 -5.74 2.26
N VAL A 453 13.39 -5.31 1.53
CA VAL A 453 13.51 -4.34 0.43
C VAL A 453 14.00 -2.97 0.93
N PHE A 454 13.63 -2.57 2.14
CA PHE A 454 14.06 -1.31 2.74
C PHE A 454 15.45 -1.36 3.39
N GLY A 455 16.18 -2.47 3.22
CA GLY A 455 17.58 -2.60 3.63
C GLY A 455 17.80 -3.37 4.93
N SER A 456 16.77 -4.00 5.51
CA SER A 456 16.95 -4.87 6.68
C SER A 456 17.57 -6.21 6.25
N GLU A 457 18.87 -6.37 6.50
CA GLU A 457 19.54 -7.66 6.28
C GLU A 457 19.03 -8.74 7.24
N ARG A 458 18.66 -8.34 8.46
CA ARG A 458 18.08 -9.26 9.43
C ARG A 458 16.74 -9.83 8.94
N ALA A 459 15.89 -9.02 8.32
CA ALA A 459 14.63 -9.50 7.74
C ALA A 459 14.86 -10.49 6.59
N LEU A 460 15.86 -10.23 5.73
CA LEU A 460 16.22 -11.15 4.64
C LEU A 460 16.75 -12.48 5.18
N GLN A 461 17.62 -12.43 6.19
CA GLN A 461 18.14 -13.64 6.84
C GLN A 461 17.02 -14.52 7.40
N ILE A 462 16.04 -13.94 8.10
CA ILE A 462 14.89 -14.69 8.63
C ILE A 462 14.09 -15.36 7.49
N LEU A 463 13.85 -14.64 6.39
CA LEU A 463 13.16 -15.20 5.22
C LEU A 463 13.93 -16.39 4.61
N GLU A 464 15.26 -16.30 4.53
CA GLU A 464 16.11 -17.38 4.02
C GLU A 464 16.12 -18.60 4.95
N GLU A 465 16.28 -18.38 6.26
CA GLU A 465 16.28 -19.43 7.28
C GLU A 465 14.94 -20.19 7.34
N GLU A 466 13.83 -19.48 7.15
CA GLU A 466 12.48 -20.07 7.13
C GLU A 466 12.08 -20.64 5.76
N GLY A 467 12.94 -20.52 4.74
CA GLY A 467 12.74 -21.09 3.40
C GLY A 467 11.78 -20.31 2.50
N ASP A 468 11.45 -19.06 2.85
CA ASP A 468 10.54 -18.19 2.10
C ASP A 468 11.18 -17.53 0.86
N THR A 469 12.42 -17.92 0.50
CA THR A 469 13.18 -17.36 -0.63
C THR A 469 13.45 -18.36 -1.76
N SER A 470 13.11 -19.65 -1.58
CA SER A 470 13.33 -20.72 -2.57
C SER A 470 12.25 -20.76 -3.65
N TYR A 471 12.31 -19.78 -4.57
CA TYR A 471 11.43 -19.71 -5.73
C TYR A 471 12.18 -19.32 -7.00
N SER A 472 11.95 -20.07 -8.08
CA SER A 472 12.49 -19.78 -9.40
C SER A 472 11.62 -20.26 -10.56
N GLY A 473 11.91 -19.76 -11.76
CA GLY A 473 11.20 -20.10 -12.98
C GLY A 473 11.88 -19.50 -14.22
N ILE A 474 11.15 -19.48 -15.33
CA ILE A 474 11.66 -18.94 -16.60
C ILE A 474 11.82 -17.43 -16.46
N ASN A 475 13.07 -16.97 -16.39
CA ASN A 475 13.45 -15.56 -16.19
C ASN A 475 12.84 -14.93 -14.90
N THR A 476 12.43 -15.75 -13.95
CA THR A 476 11.83 -15.35 -12.67
C THR A 476 12.57 -16.02 -11.51
N SER A 477 12.76 -15.29 -10.42
CA SER A 477 13.32 -15.80 -9.17
C SER A 477 13.06 -14.78 -8.07
N TYR A 478 12.84 -15.27 -6.86
CA TYR A 478 12.71 -14.42 -5.67
C TYR A 478 13.92 -13.49 -5.49
N ILE A 479 15.14 -14.05 -5.56
CA ILE A 479 16.39 -13.29 -5.34
C ILE A 479 16.53 -12.14 -6.35
N LYS A 480 16.31 -12.43 -7.63
CA LYS A 480 16.36 -11.40 -8.70
C LYS A 480 15.33 -10.30 -8.50
N GLN A 481 14.14 -10.63 -7.99
CA GLN A 481 13.10 -9.65 -7.69
C GLN A 481 13.44 -8.82 -6.47
N MET A 482 14.00 -9.44 -5.42
CA MET A 482 14.47 -8.75 -4.23
C MET A 482 15.58 -7.74 -4.56
N GLU A 483 16.59 -8.14 -5.34
CA GLU A 483 17.68 -7.26 -5.79
C GLU A 483 17.14 -6.06 -6.59
N MET A 484 16.27 -6.32 -7.58
CA MET A 484 15.64 -5.26 -8.39
C MET A 484 14.84 -4.27 -7.53
N LEU A 485 14.12 -4.77 -6.52
CA LEU A 485 13.36 -3.93 -5.60
C LEU A 485 14.28 -3.10 -4.71
N ARG A 486 15.32 -3.70 -4.11
CA ARG A 486 16.32 -2.97 -3.31
C ARG A 486 16.95 -1.85 -4.13
N GLU A 487 17.46 -2.16 -5.33
CA GLU A 487 18.02 -1.16 -6.24
C GLU A 487 17.04 0.00 -6.53
N LYS A 488 15.77 -0.33 -6.78
CA LYS A 488 14.73 0.67 -7.06
C LYS A 488 14.45 1.58 -5.88
N PHE A 489 14.35 1.04 -4.66
CA PHE A 489 13.99 1.82 -3.47
C PHE A 489 15.19 2.54 -2.84
N ASP A 490 16.41 2.02 -3.00
CA ASP A 490 17.63 2.68 -2.58
C ASP A 490 18.02 3.86 -3.48
N ALA A 491 17.60 3.84 -4.75
CA ALA A 491 17.80 4.95 -5.67
C ALA A 491 16.86 6.15 -5.43
N MET A 492 15.85 6.02 -4.55
CA MET A 492 14.88 7.09 -4.31
C MET A 492 15.46 8.24 -3.49
N ASN A 493 15.15 9.47 -3.90
CA ASN A 493 15.55 10.67 -3.17
C ASN A 493 14.50 11.11 -2.11
N VAL A 494 14.83 12.15 -1.34
CA VAL A 494 13.98 12.71 -0.28
C VAL A 494 12.60 13.14 -0.80
N SER A 495 12.52 13.79 -1.96
CA SER A 495 11.23 14.20 -2.56
C SER A 495 10.37 12.99 -2.92
N GLU A 496 10.99 11.92 -3.40
CA GLU A 496 10.30 10.69 -3.73
C GLU A 496 9.78 9.95 -2.50
N TRP A 497 10.54 9.94 -1.40
CA TRP A 497 10.12 9.36 -0.12
C TRP A 497 9.06 10.20 0.60
N ASN A 498 9.02 11.51 0.36
CA ASN A 498 8.11 12.42 1.05
C ASN A 498 7.00 12.96 0.13
N ARG A 499 6.56 12.15 -0.84
CA ARG A 499 5.53 12.54 -1.80
C ARG A 499 4.11 12.60 -1.21
N ASN A 500 3.88 11.97 -0.06
CA ASN A 500 2.64 11.97 0.73
C ASN A 500 2.91 11.34 2.11
N LEU A 501 1.94 11.36 3.03
CA LEU A 501 2.12 10.88 4.40
C LEU A 501 2.44 9.38 4.49
N TYR A 502 1.84 8.54 3.64
CA TYR A 502 2.13 7.10 3.60
C TYR A 502 3.60 6.80 3.33
N TRP A 503 4.18 7.46 2.33
CA TRP A 503 5.59 7.26 1.98
C TRP A 503 6.52 7.82 3.04
N SER A 504 6.19 8.96 3.64
CA SER A 504 6.96 9.54 4.75
C SER A 504 6.94 8.63 5.99
N TRP A 505 5.80 7.99 6.29
CA TRP A 505 5.73 7.01 7.38
C TRP A 505 6.67 5.84 7.10
N LEU A 506 6.60 5.21 5.92
CA LEU A 506 7.53 4.12 5.57
C LEU A 506 9.00 4.54 5.58
N TYR A 507 9.29 5.77 5.12
CA TYR A 507 10.64 6.32 5.16
C TYR A 507 11.17 6.41 6.60
N SER A 508 10.32 6.83 7.55
CA SER A 508 10.71 6.88 8.97
C SER A 508 11.08 5.51 9.55
N LEU A 509 10.47 4.42 9.05
CA LEU A 509 10.76 3.07 9.52
C LEU A 509 12.17 2.61 9.11
N LYS A 510 12.76 3.15 8.03
CA LYS A 510 14.13 2.82 7.62
C LYS A 510 15.16 3.11 8.71
N ALA A 511 14.91 4.11 9.55
CA ALA A 511 15.79 4.46 10.66
C ALA A 511 15.91 3.35 11.72
N LEU A 512 14.98 2.39 11.75
CA LEU A 512 14.97 1.27 12.68
C LEU A 512 15.66 0.00 12.13
N LEU A 513 15.96 -0.03 10.82
CA LEU A 513 16.40 -1.25 10.14
C LEU A 513 17.92 -1.39 10.01
N GLY A 514 18.66 -0.32 10.30
CA GLY A 514 20.11 -0.25 10.14
C GLY A 514 20.91 -0.80 11.32
N ASP A 515 22.23 -0.83 11.15
CA ASP A 515 23.18 -1.14 12.23
C ASP A 515 23.36 0.04 13.18
N PHE A 516 23.45 -0.26 14.47
CA PHE A 516 23.80 0.70 15.51
C PHE A 516 25.31 0.65 15.76
N ASP A 517 25.99 1.78 15.56
CA ASP A 517 27.44 1.90 15.72
C ASP A 517 27.85 2.19 17.18
N ASN A 518 29.10 2.58 17.39
CA ASN A 518 29.66 2.88 18.71
C ASN A 518 29.10 4.16 19.36
N ALA A 519 28.27 4.95 18.67
CA ALA A 519 27.53 6.06 19.28
C ALA A 519 26.34 5.59 20.12
N TYR A 520 25.93 4.33 19.98
CA TYR A 520 24.80 3.73 20.67
C TYR A 520 25.25 2.83 21.83
N PRO A 521 24.40 2.64 22.86
CA PRO A 521 24.67 1.70 23.96
C PRO A 521 24.99 0.28 23.48
N SER A 522 25.80 -0.44 24.24
CA SER A 522 26.32 -1.76 23.86
C SER A 522 25.23 -2.79 23.56
N PHE A 523 24.11 -2.76 24.30
CA PHE A 523 22.96 -3.63 24.06
C PHE A 523 22.26 -3.37 22.71
N MET A 524 22.26 -2.11 22.22
CA MET A 524 21.63 -1.74 20.95
C MET A 524 22.42 -2.25 19.74
N ARG A 525 23.71 -2.58 19.92
CA ARG A 525 24.58 -3.12 18.87
C ARG A 525 24.41 -4.63 18.67
N SER A 526 23.55 -5.28 19.45
CA SER A 526 23.32 -6.72 19.42
C SER A 526 22.31 -7.13 18.34
N GLU A 527 22.40 -8.37 17.85
CA GLU A 527 21.41 -8.94 16.93
C GLU A 527 20.01 -8.99 17.57
N ALA A 528 19.92 -9.30 18.87
CA ALA A 528 18.65 -9.30 19.59
C ALA A 528 17.97 -7.92 19.57
N TRP A 529 18.74 -6.83 19.59
CA TRP A 529 18.17 -5.50 19.47
C TRP A 529 17.67 -5.20 18.05
N LYS A 530 18.39 -5.69 17.02
CA LYS A 530 17.88 -5.62 15.63
C LYS A 530 16.55 -6.36 15.50
N ASP A 531 16.40 -7.51 16.13
CA ASP A 531 15.12 -8.25 16.16
C ASP A 531 14.01 -7.44 16.84
N ARG A 532 14.34 -6.75 17.95
CA ARG A 532 13.40 -5.84 18.63
C ARG A 532 12.97 -4.69 17.72
N GLU A 533 13.91 -3.98 17.10
CA GLU A 533 13.60 -2.82 16.25
C GLU A 533 12.90 -3.23 14.95
N LEU A 534 13.22 -4.41 14.40
CA LEU A 534 12.48 -5.02 13.31
C LEU A 534 11.02 -5.30 13.72
N CYS A 535 10.77 -5.80 14.93
CA CYS A 535 9.42 -5.95 15.47
C CYS A 535 8.69 -4.60 15.59
N THR A 536 9.36 -3.56 16.10
CA THR A 536 8.81 -2.19 16.17
C THR A 536 8.43 -1.66 14.79
N ALA A 537 9.30 -1.83 13.78
CA ALA A 537 9.03 -1.41 12.41
C ALA A 537 7.85 -2.19 11.79
N LEU A 538 7.78 -3.50 11.99
CA LEU A 538 6.67 -4.34 11.52
C LEU A 538 5.34 -3.99 12.19
N ALA A 539 5.35 -3.68 13.49
CA ALA A 539 4.16 -3.24 14.20
C ALA A 539 3.62 -1.93 13.63
N SER A 540 4.48 -0.93 13.47
CA SER A 540 4.07 0.37 12.91
C SER A 540 3.67 0.29 11.43
N TRP A 541 4.34 -0.54 10.63
CA TRP A 541 3.89 -0.85 9.26
C TRP A 541 2.50 -1.51 9.24
N SER A 542 2.21 -2.38 10.20
CA SER A 542 0.90 -3.03 10.33
C SER A 542 -0.19 -2.02 10.71
N GLU A 543 0.10 -1.08 11.62
CA GLU A 543 -0.79 0.05 11.94
C GLU A 543 -1.09 0.90 10.71
N LEU A 544 -0.06 1.31 9.94
CA LEU A 544 -0.23 2.07 8.70
C LEU A 544 -1.14 1.35 7.70
N ARG A 545 -0.92 0.04 7.50
CA ARG A 545 -1.73 -0.78 6.59
C ARG A 545 -3.17 -0.96 7.05
N HIS A 546 -3.37 -1.01 8.36
CA HIS A 546 -4.68 -1.08 8.96
C HIS A 546 -5.45 0.25 8.81
N ASP A 547 -4.83 1.39 9.08
CA ASP A 547 -5.46 2.72 8.99
C ASP A 547 -5.90 3.05 7.57
N THR A 548 -5.13 2.57 6.59
CA THR A 548 -5.33 2.88 5.17
C THR A 548 -6.07 1.78 4.41
N ILE A 549 -6.66 0.80 5.12
CA ILE A 549 -7.30 -0.37 4.52
C ILE A 549 -8.38 -0.04 3.48
N LEU A 550 -9.06 1.11 3.62
CA LEU A 550 -10.06 1.59 2.65
C LEU A 550 -9.41 2.03 1.33
N TYR A 551 -8.26 2.67 1.41
CA TYR A 551 -7.67 3.37 0.27
C TYR A 551 -6.54 2.59 -0.39
N ALA A 552 -5.71 1.88 0.37
CA ALA A 552 -4.58 1.15 -0.16
C ALA A 552 -5.06 0.00 -1.05
N LYS A 553 -4.55 -0.06 -2.29
CA LYS A 553 -4.86 -1.18 -3.19
C LYS A 553 -4.17 -2.43 -2.68
N GLN A 554 -4.95 -3.43 -2.28
CA GLN A 554 -4.41 -4.73 -1.88
C GLN A 554 -3.88 -5.47 -3.11
N SER A 555 -2.68 -6.05 -3.01
CA SER A 555 -2.16 -6.94 -4.04
C SER A 555 -2.73 -8.34 -3.90
N TYR A 556 -3.12 -8.93 -5.02
CA TYR A 556 -3.61 -10.30 -5.10
C TYR A 556 -2.60 -11.15 -5.85
N THR A 557 -2.37 -12.35 -5.36
CA THR A 557 -1.76 -13.41 -6.16
C THR A 557 -2.82 -13.91 -7.15
N PRO A 558 -2.61 -13.79 -8.47
CA PRO A 558 -3.58 -14.30 -9.44
C PRO A 558 -3.71 -15.82 -9.31
N ARG A 559 -4.87 -16.36 -9.71
CA ARG A 559 -5.07 -17.81 -9.70
C ARG A 559 -4.07 -18.47 -10.66
N LEU A 560 -3.31 -19.44 -10.17
CA LEU A 560 -2.42 -20.23 -11.03
C LEU A 560 -3.14 -21.49 -11.46
N THR A 561 -3.25 -21.72 -12.77
CA THR A 561 -3.98 -22.84 -13.36
C THR A 561 -3.05 -23.82 -14.08
N SER A 562 -3.49 -25.05 -14.30
CA SER A 562 -2.78 -26.08 -15.09
C SER A 562 -3.25 -26.17 -16.54
N VAL A 563 -4.26 -25.39 -16.93
CA VAL A 563 -4.86 -25.48 -18.27
C VAL A 563 -3.91 -24.79 -19.26
N PRO A 564 -3.48 -25.45 -20.34
CA PRO A 564 -2.72 -24.77 -21.41
C PRO A 564 -3.54 -23.59 -21.93
N ALA A 565 -2.88 -22.44 -22.09
CA ALA A 565 -3.49 -21.25 -22.66
C ALA A 565 -3.97 -21.48 -24.10
#